data_AF-A0A444Y8T8-F1
#
_entry.id   AF-A0A444Y8T8-F1
#
_cell.length_a   1.000
_cell.length_b   1.000
_cell.length_c   1.000
_cell.angle_alpha   90.00
_cell.angle_beta   90.00
_cell.angle_gamma   90.00
#
_symmetry.space_group_name_H-M   'P 1'
#
loop_
_entity.id
_entity.type
_entity.pdbx_description
1 polymer ?
#
loop_
_entity_poly.entity_id
_entity_poly.type
_entity_poly.pdbx_seq_one_letter_code
_entity_poly.pdbx_strand_id
1 'polypeptide(L)'
;MKMEKCGSDCLEELVKFTLSNSQNYHIALSTEFCSTLLKDDPTQPSSSLDLLEGVPLYPLYKRLALVLLKCMDSQTFFWTGSCNSSVTNEIDNASVQKKHSEWHKLILDKISEILNILKSLSFEIHVQEPFFSQLKDGLKTVEGRCAGGKYSRIGLGNLILVNKSVVFEVQGIRWYPTFADMLETENLGKVLPGVDSVEKAKKFLR
;
A
#
# COMPACT_ATOMS: atom_id res chain seq x y z
N MET A 1 20.50 -3.13 -5.37
CA MET A 1 20.05 -3.52 -4.01
C MET A 1 18.70 -4.18 -4.19
N LYS A 2 18.60 -5.50 -4.05
CA LYS A 2 17.34 -6.23 -4.32
C LYS A 2 16.34 -5.87 -3.24
N MET A 3 15.17 -5.34 -3.61
CA MET A 3 14.02 -5.37 -2.71
C MET A 3 13.73 -6.84 -2.39
N GLU A 4 14.04 -7.28 -1.18
CA GLU A 4 13.67 -8.61 -0.70
C GLU A 4 12.14 -8.77 -0.73
N LYS A 5 11.66 -10.02 -0.63
CA LYS A 5 10.27 -10.47 -0.72
C LYS A 5 9.21 -9.60 0.00
N CYS A 6 9.60 -8.82 1.01
CA CYS A 6 8.75 -7.84 1.69
C CYS A 6 8.33 -6.67 0.76
N GLY A 7 9.21 -6.22 -0.13
CA GLY A 7 8.96 -5.08 -1.02
C GLY A 7 7.98 -5.38 -2.16
N SER A 8 7.99 -6.60 -2.71
CA SER A 8 7.05 -7.00 -3.76
C SER A 8 5.61 -7.08 -3.25
N ASP A 9 5.42 -7.73 -2.09
CA ASP A 9 4.11 -7.89 -1.48
C ASP A 9 3.54 -6.53 -1.02
N CYS A 10 4.40 -5.65 -0.48
CA CYS A 10 3.99 -4.32 -0.05
C CYS A 10 3.54 -3.46 -1.23
N LEU A 11 4.27 -3.48 -2.34
CA LEU A 11 3.89 -2.69 -3.51
C LEU A 11 2.62 -3.23 -4.17
N GLU A 12 2.43 -4.55 -4.20
CA GLU A 12 1.19 -5.16 -4.68
C GLU A 12 -0.01 -4.72 -3.86
N GLU A 13 0.08 -4.85 -2.52
CA GLU A 13 -1.01 -4.43 -1.61
C GLU A 13 -1.22 -2.91 -1.64
N LEU A 14 -0.16 -2.10 -1.77
CA LEU A 14 -0.27 -0.65 -1.93
C LEU A 14 -1.05 -0.29 -3.20
N VAL A 15 -0.67 -0.85 -4.36
CA VAL A 15 -1.36 -0.58 -5.64
C VAL A 15 -2.82 -1.02 -5.56
N LYS A 16 -3.08 -2.23 -5.03
CA LYS A 16 -4.43 -2.74 -4.84
C LYS A 16 -5.25 -1.82 -3.94
N PHE A 17 -4.67 -1.39 -2.81
CA PHE A 17 -5.30 -0.51 -1.84
C PHE A 17 -5.64 0.85 -2.48
N THR A 18 -4.69 1.45 -3.17
CA THR A 18 -4.85 2.73 -3.88
C THR A 18 -5.97 2.66 -4.92
N LEU A 19 -6.01 1.62 -5.75
CA LEU A 19 -7.06 1.44 -6.75
C LEU A 19 -8.44 1.21 -6.12
N SER A 20 -8.49 0.41 -5.04
CA SER A 20 -9.73 0.08 -4.32
C SER A 20 -10.34 1.29 -3.62
N ASN A 21 -9.51 2.28 -3.26
CA ASN A 21 -9.93 3.49 -2.57
C ASN A 21 -9.79 4.74 -3.47
N SER A 22 -9.87 4.57 -4.79
CA SER A 22 -9.62 5.63 -5.77
C SER A 22 -10.47 6.90 -5.57
N GLN A 23 -11.69 6.74 -5.04
CA GLN A 23 -12.59 7.85 -4.69
C GLN A 23 -12.07 8.69 -3.51
N ASN A 24 -11.40 8.06 -2.53
CA ASN A 24 -10.95 8.72 -1.30
C ASN A 24 -9.63 9.48 -1.50
N TYR A 25 -8.80 9.07 -2.45
CA TYR A 25 -7.46 9.61 -2.68
C TYR A 25 -7.36 10.57 -3.88
N HIS A 26 -8.50 11.01 -4.43
CA HIS A 26 -8.58 11.90 -5.60
C HIS A 26 -7.62 11.50 -6.73
N ILE A 27 -7.53 10.20 -6.98
CA ILE A 27 -6.71 9.69 -8.07
C ILE A 27 -7.40 10.14 -9.36
N ALA A 28 -6.67 10.78 -10.26
CA ALA A 28 -7.19 11.23 -11.56
C ALA A 28 -7.44 10.07 -12.53
N LEU A 29 -8.01 8.96 -12.03
CA LEU A 29 -8.41 7.76 -12.74
C LEU A 29 -9.90 7.52 -12.51
N SER A 30 -10.62 7.05 -13.52
CA SER A 30 -12.03 6.72 -13.34
C SER A 30 -12.19 5.49 -12.44
N THR A 31 -13.32 5.42 -11.74
CA THR A 31 -13.70 4.27 -10.91
C THR A 31 -13.85 3.00 -11.76
N GLU A 32 -14.36 3.13 -12.98
CA GLU A 32 -14.46 2.04 -13.95
C GLU A 32 -13.09 1.50 -14.35
N PHE A 33 -12.12 2.41 -14.58
CA PHE A 33 -10.75 2.01 -14.88
C PHE A 33 -10.12 1.27 -13.71
N CYS A 34 -10.24 1.81 -12.49
CA CYS A 34 -9.70 1.17 -11.28
C CYS A 34 -10.33 -0.20 -11.02
N SER A 35 -11.66 -0.31 -11.11
CA SER A 35 -12.36 -1.59 -10.92
C SER A 35 -11.95 -2.62 -11.99
N THR A 36 -11.71 -2.21 -13.22
CA THR A 36 -11.24 -3.10 -14.29
C THR A 36 -9.85 -3.65 -14.01
N LEU A 37 -8.95 -2.86 -13.42
CA LEU A 37 -7.63 -3.34 -13.01
C LEU A 37 -7.68 -4.37 -11.87
N LEU A 38 -8.73 -4.32 -11.05
CA LEU A 38 -8.92 -5.17 -9.87
C LEU A 38 -9.65 -6.49 -10.17
N LYS A 39 -10.33 -6.61 -11.32
CA LYS A 39 -11.08 -7.83 -11.69
C LYS A 39 -10.16 -9.05 -11.77
N ASP A 40 -10.60 -10.16 -11.20
CA ASP A 40 -9.97 -11.47 -11.39
C ASP A 40 -10.31 -12.04 -12.79
N ASP A 41 -9.54 -13.04 -13.23
CA ASP A 41 -9.73 -13.67 -14.54
C ASP A 41 -11.12 -14.32 -14.62
N PRO A 42 -11.97 -13.99 -15.61
CA PRO A 42 -13.25 -14.66 -15.81
C PRO A 42 -13.11 -16.12 -16.31
N THR A 43 -11.91 -16.57 -16.69
CA THR A 43 -11.68 -17.85 -17.37
C THR A 43 -10.48 -18.63 -16.81
N GLN A 44 -10.77 -19.48 -15.81
CA GLN A 44 -10.07 -20.73 -15.46
C GLN A 44 -8.81 -20.67 -14.53
N PRO A 45 -8.51 -21.81 -13.84
CA PRO A 45 -7.95 -21.85 -12.50
C PRO A 45 -6.42 -21.93 -12.46
N SER A 46 -5.90 -21.62 -11.28
CA SER A 46 -4.55 -21.87 -10.77
C SER A 46 -3.76 -22.95 -11.52
N SER A 47 -2.82 -22.54 -12.38
CA SER A 47 -1.48 -23.12 -12.59
C SER A 47 -1.01 -22.88 -14.02
N SER A 48 0.00 -22.03 -14.17
CA SER A 48 1.16 -22.23 -15.05
C SER A 48 1.92 -20.91 -15.13
N LEU A 49 3.23 -21.03 -14.99
CA LEU A 49 4.18 -19.94 -14.90
C LEU A 49 4.62 -19.43 -16.28
N ASP A 50 3.76 -19.57 -17.30
CA ASP A 50 4.15 -19.31 -18.69
C ASP A 50 3.54 -18.03 -19.24
N LEU A 51 4.45 -17.21 -19.76
CA LEU A 51 4.21 -16.04 -20.58
C LEU A 51 3.44 -16.46 -21.84
N LEU A 52 2.12 -16.58 -21.76
CA LEU A 52 1.25 -16.63 -22.93
C LEU A 52 1.18 -15.22 -23.53
N GLU A 53 2.08 -15.03 -24.48
CA GLU A 53 2.05 -14.11 -25.62
C GLU A 53 0.68 -13.43 -25.81
N GLY A 54 0.53 -12.22 -25.26
CA GLY A 54 -0.58 -11.31 -25.57
C GLY A 54 -1.74 -11.24 -24.56
N VAL A 55 -1.90 -12.16 -23.60
CA VAL A 55 -2.98 -12.06 -22.60
C VAL A 55 -2.44 -11.62 -21.24
N PRO A 56 -2.92 -10.50 -20.67
CA PRO A 56 -2.53 -10.10 -19.34
C PRO A 56 -3.03 -11.10 -18.28
N LEU A 57 -2.12 -11.65 -17.50
CA LEU A 57 -2.43 -12.33 -16.23
C LEU A 57 -3.25 -11.37 -15.36
N TYR A 58 -4.54 -11.65 -15.20
CA TYR A 58 -5.41 -10.98 -14.25
C TYR A 58 -5.05 -11.40 -12.81
N PRO A 59 -5.34 -10.56 -11.81
CA PRO A 59 -5.81 -9.19 -11.96
C PRO A 59 -4.69 -8.23 -12.43
N LEU A 60 -5.04 -7.28 -13.30
CA LEU A 60 -4.07 -6.42 -14.00
C LEU A 60 -3.23 -5.54 -13.06
N TYR A 61 -3.76 -5.20 -11.88
CA TYR A 61 -3.01 -4.42 -10.90
C TYR A 61 -1.71 -5.11 -10.44
N LYS A 62 -1.64 -6.45 -10.45
CA LYS A 62 -0.41 -7.19 -10.13
C LYS A 62 0.70 -6.90 -11.15
N ARG A 63 0.34 -6.75 -12.43
CA ARG A 63 1.29 -6.35 -13.47
C ARG A 63 1.74 -4.92 -13.28
N LEU A 64 0.82 -4.02 -12.94
CA LEU A 64 1.16 -2.64 -12.62
C LEU A 64 2.16 -2.58 -11.44
N ALA A 65 1.89 -3.30 -10.36
CA ALA A 65 2.80 -3.42 -9.22
C ALA A 65 4.17 -3.99 -9.63
N LEU A 66 4.20 -5.04 -10.45
CA LEU A 66 5.44 -5.64 -10.93
C LEU A 66 6.25 -4.68 -11.83
N VAL A 67 5.60 -3.91 -12.69
CA VAL A 67 6.28 -2.89 -13.51
C VAL A 67 6.84 -1.79 -12.63
N LEU A 68 6.07 -1.31 -11.65
CA LEU A 68 6.54 -0.32 -10.68
C LEU A 68 7.74 -0.86 -9.89
N LEU A 69 7.70 -2.12 -9.45
CA LEU A 69 8.81 -2.76 -8.76
C LEU A 69 10.08 -2.78 -9.62
N LYS A 70 9.95 -3.19 -10.90
CA LYS A 70 11.07 -3.16 -11.84
C LYS A 70 11.61 -1.74 -12.05
N CYS A 71 10.74 -0.74 -12.08
CA CYS A 71 11.16 0.66 -12.15
C CYS A 71 11.93 1.08 -10.89
N MET A 72 11.51 0.62 -9.71
CA MET A 72 12.19 0.87 -8.43
C MET A 72 13.57 0.22 -8.38
N ASP A 73 13.69 -1.04 -8.82
CA ASP A 73 14.96 -1.79 -8.82
C ASP A 73 15.96 -1.25 -9.83
N SER A 74 15.49 -0.87 -11.03
CA SER A 74 16.34 -0.36 -12.11
C SER A 74 16.63 1.14 -12.00
N GLN A 75 15.87 1.87 -11.17
CA GLN A 75 15.82 3.34 -11.17
C GLN A 75 15.58 3.91 -12.57
N THR A 76 14.81 3.19 -13.39
CA THR A 76 14.46 3.62 -14.75
C THR A 76 12.99 3.34 -15.01
N PHE A 77 12.31 4.28 -15.65
CA PHE A 77 10.95 4.07 -16.12
C PHE A 77 10.96 3.50 -17.55
N PHE A 78 10.44 2.28 -17.71
CA PHE A 78 10.38 1.59 -18.99
C PHE A 78 9.14 2.00 -19.79
N TRP A 79 9.27 3.05 -20.60
CA TRP A 79 8.25 3.38 -21.61
C TRP A 79 8.50 2.57 -22.88
N THR A 80 7.78 1.45 -23.06
CA THR A 80 7.70 0.76 -24.36
C THR A 80 6.71 1.48 -25.26
N GLY A 81 7.08 2.66 -25.72
CA GLY A 81 6.28 3.46 -26.63
C GLY A 81 7.18 4.13 -27.66
N SER A 82 7.91 3.32 -28.40
CA SER A 82 7.85 3.49 -29.85
C SER A 82 6.54 2.86 -30.28
N CYS A 83 5.43 3.60 -30.17
CA CYS A 83 4.34 3.32 -31.07
C CYS A 83 4.93 3.50 -32.47
N ASN A 84 4.84 2.46 -33.29
CA ASN A 84 5.17 2.57 -34.71
C ASN A 84 4.13 3.50 -35.37
N SER A 85 4.21 4.80 -35.10
CA SER A 85 3.55 5.83 -35.89
C SER A 85 4.55 6.28 -36.93
N SER A 86 4.70 5.46 -37.96
CA SER A 86 5.12 5.93 -39.26
C SER A 86 4.07 6.91 -39.79
N VAL A 87 4.07 8.17 -39.31
CA VAL A 87 3.48 9.36 -39.95
C VAL A 87 4.01 10.58 -39.18
N THR A 88 4.98 11.25 -39.82
CA THR A 88 5.29 12.68 -39.85
C THR A 88 4.97 13.56 -38.62
N ASN A 89 6.02 14.09 -37.96
CA ASN A 89 6.27 15.53 -37.74
C ASN A 89 7.47 15.73 -36.81
N GLU A 90 8.62 16.15 -37.35
CA GLU A 90 9.86 16.37 -36.58
C GLU A 90 9.76 17.52 -35.55
N ILE A 91 8.72 18.35 -35.62
CA ILE A 91 8.50 19.51 -34.75
C ILE A 91 7.89 19.09 -33.39
N ASP A 92 7.17 17.96 -33.32
CA ASP A 92 6.55 17.48 -32.07
C ASP A 92 7.48 16.61 -31.23
N ASN A 93 8.57 16.11 -31.81
CA ASN A 93 9.52 15.23 -31.11
C ASN A 93 10.21 15.94 -29.94
N ALA A 94 10.64 17.19 -30.08
CA ALA A 94 11.33 17.90 -29.00
C ALA A 94 10.39 18.20 -27.80
N SER A 95 9.14 18.55 -28.07
CA SER A 95 8.11 18.78 -27.05
C SER A 95 7.74 17.49 -26.31
N VAL A 96 7.57 16.39 -27.04
CA VAL A 96 7.29 15.06 -26.48
C VAL A 96 8.48 14.54 -25.67
N GLN A 97 9.72 14.70 -26.17
CA GLN A 97 10.93 14.32 -25.44
C GLN A 97 11.14 15.14 -24.17
N LYS A 98 10.85 16.45 -24.22
CA LYS A 98 10.89 17.30 -23.02
C LYS A 98 9.88 16.82 -21.97
N LYS A 99 8.61 16.62 -22.36
CA LYS A 99 7.58 16.05 -21.47
C LYS A 99 8.02 14.69 -20.94
N HIS A 100 8.57 13.81 -21.78
CA HIS A 100 9.07 12.52 -21.34
C HIS A 100 10.13 12.65 -20.25
N SER A 101 11.09 13.55 -20.41
CA SER A 101 12.13 13.80 -19.39
C SER A 101 11.55 14.33 -18.08
N GLU A 102 10.54 15.21 -18.15
CA GLU A 102 9.85 15.76 -16.98
C GLU A 102 9.08 14.68 -16.20
N TRP A 103 8.33 13.83 -16.92
CA TRP A 103 7.59 12.72 -16.33
C TRP A 103 8.52 11.66 -15.76
N HIS A 104 9.58 11.30 -16.49
CA HIS A 104 10.58 10.35 -16.02
C HIS A 104 11.21 10.82 -14.71
N LYS A 105 11.61 12.09 -14.65
CA LYS A 105 12.16 12.70 -13.43
C LYS A 105 11.14 12.66 -12.29
N LEU A 106 9.91 13.09 -12.53
CA LEU A 106 8.85 13.09 -11.51
C LEU A 106 8.58 11.67 -10.97
N ILE A 107 8.55 10.67 -11.84
CA ILE A 107 8.35 9.27 -11.47
C ILE A 107 9.52 8.78 -10.61
N LEU A 108 10.76 9.06 -11.00
CA LEU A 108 11.94 8.67 -10.22
C LEU A 108 11.98 9.36 -8.85
N ASP A 109 11.65 10.65 -8.80
CA ASP A 109 11.59 11.41 -7.54
C ASP A 109 10.56 10.78 -6.58
N LYS A 110 9.37 10.44 -7.08
CA LYS A 110 8.30 9.80 -6.31
C LYS A 110 8.63 8.35 -5.91
N ILE A 111 9.27 7.59 -6.79
CA ILE A 111 9.79 6.25 -6.49
C ILE A 111 10.83 6.30 -5.36
N SER A 112 11.74 7.27 -5.42
CA SER A 112 12.77 7.48 -4.40
C SER A 112 12.15 7.82 -3.04
N GLU A 113 11.13 8.69 -3.02
CA GLU A 113 10.37 9.02 -1.83
C GLU A 113 9.71 7.78 -1.20
N ILE A 114 9.02 6.97 -2.01
CA ILE A 114 8.41 5.71 -1.56
C ILE A 114 9.48 4.75 -1.01
N LEU A 115 10.60 4.59 -1.71
CA LEU A 115 11.69 3.73 -1.26
C LEU A 115 12.29 4.20 0.06
N ASN A 116 12.41 5.51 0.28
CA ASN A 116 12.90 6.07 1.53
C ASN A 116 11.94 5.80 2.68
N ILE A 117 10.62 5.92 2.45
CA ILE A 117 9.59 5.52 3.43
C ILE A 117 9.72 4.03 3.72
N LEU A 118 9.77 3.17 2.70
CA LEU A 118 9.86 1.73 2.89
C LEU A 118 11.13 1.30 3.65
N LYS A 119 12.25 2.00 3.45
CA LYS A 119 13.51 1.77 4.19
C LYS A 119 13.44 2.22 5.65
N SER A 120 12.64 3.24 5.96
CA SER A 120 12.49 3.74 7.34
C SER A 120 11.45 2.96 8.15
N LEU A 121 10.64 2.12 7.51
CA LEU A 121 9.70 1.23 8.18
C LEU A 121 10.44 0.27 9.11
N SER A 122 10.08 0.33 10.38
CA SER A 122 10.69 -0.50 11.42
C SER A 122 9.80 -1.68 11.80
N PHE A 123 8.49 -1.57 11.57
CA PHE A 123 7.50 -2.54 12.02
C PHE A 123 6.37 -2.73 11.02
N GLU A 124 5.93 -3.97 10.87
CA GLU A 124 4.72 -4.34 10.13
C GLU A 124 3.71 -4.99 11.07
N ILE A 125 2.46 -4.52 11.02
CA ILE A 125 1.34 -5.08 11.79
C ILE A 125 0.15 -5.35 10.90
N HIS A 126 -0.64 -6.36 11.27
CA HIS A 126 -1.91 -6.66 10.63
C HIS A 126 -3.07 -6.29 11.54
N VAL A 127 -4.02 -5.51 11.03
CA VAL A 127 -5.24 -5.09 11.74
C VAL A 127 -6.45 -5.59 10.95
N GLN A 128 -7.38 -6.23 11.64
CA GLN A 128 -8.58 -6.78 11.01
C GLN A 128 -9.64 -5.69 10.76
N GLU A 129 -10.51 -5.90 9.78
CA GLU A 129 -11.72 -5.10 9.64
C GLU A 129 -12.71 -5.38 10.78
N PRO A 130 -13.50 -4.39 11.24
CA PRO A 130 -13.63 -3.02 10.72
C PRO A 130 -12.56 -2.03 11.24
N PHE A 131 -11.68 -2.47 12.14
CA PHE A 131 -10.74 -1.59 12.83
C PHE A 131 -9.69 -0.97 11.92
N PHE A 132 -9.31 -1.67 10.84
CA PHE A 132 -8.42 -1.09 9.83
C PHE A 132 -9.08 0.08 9.12
N SER A 133 -10.35 -0.04 8.71
CA SER A 133 -11.09 1.09 8.14
C SER A 133 -11.22 2.25 9.12
N GLN A 134 -11.52 1.96 10.38
CA GLN A 134 -11.58 2.98 11.43
C GLN A 134 -10.24 3.68 11.70
N LEU A 135 -9.09 3.00 11.52
CA LEU A 135 -7.77 3.64 11.60
C LEU A 135 -7.57 4.63 10.45
N LYS A 136 -7.95 4.27 9.22
CA LYS A 136 -7.85 5.16 8.05
C LYS A 136 -8.71 6.41 8.21
N ASP A 137 -9.91 6.23 8.74
CA ASP A 137 -10.88 7.32 8.94
C ASP A 137 -10.56 8.18 10.19
N GLY A 138 -9.53 7.81 10.96
CA GLY A 138 -9.13 8.52 12.19
C GLY A 138 -10.07 8.30 13.38
N LEU A 139 -11.04 7.37 13.26
CA LEU A 139 -11.96 7.02 14.35
C LEU A 139 -11.24 6.22 15.45
N LYS A 140 -10.47 5.21 15.03
CA LYS A 140 -9.59 4.45 15.92
C LYS A 140 -8.25 5.15 15.97
N THR A 141 -7.78 5.48 17.17
CA THR A 141 -6.52 6.21 17.39
C THR A 141 -5.54 5.47 18.29
N VAL A 142 -6.01 4.41 18.96
CA VAL A 142 -5.20 3.59 19.87
C VAL A 142 -5.23 2.14 19.41
N GLU A 143 -4.05 1.53 19.26
CA GLU A 143 -3.89 0.12 18.93
C GLU A 143 -3.29 -0.63 20.13
N GLY A 144 -4.05 -1.56 20.70
CA GLY A 144 -3.62 -2.40 21.80
C GLY A 144 -2.94 -3.67 21.31
N ARG A 145 -1.74 -3.97 21.81
CA ARG A 145 -0.99 -5.20 21.54
C ARG A 145 -0.32 -5.70 22.81
N CYS A 146 -0.15 -7.01 22.91
CA CYS A 146 0.74 -7.58 23.90
C CYS A 146 2.18 -7.07 23.69
N ALA A 147 2.81 -6.61 24.77
CA ALA A 147 4.18 -6.07 24.85
C ALA A 147 5.31 -7.07 24.51
N GLY A 148 5.01 -8.14 23.78
CA GLY A 148 5.93 -9.23 23.48
C GLY A 148 6.71 -9.04 22.18
N GLY A 149 7.88 -9.67 22.10
CA GLY A 149 8.66 -9.79 20.86
C GLY A 149 8.98 -8.44 20.23
N LYS A 150 8.63 -8.29 18.94
CA LYS A 150 8.93 -7.08 18.16
C LYS A 150 8.22 -5.82 18.67
N TYR A 151 7.06 -5.95 19.31
CA TYR A 151 6.26 -4.80 19.77
C TYR A 151 6.90 -4.06 20.94
N SER A 152 7.70 -4.75 21.75
CA SER A 152 8.45 -4.14 22.86
C SER A 152 9.45 -3.06 22.41
N ARG A 153 9.87 -3.09 21.15
CA ARG A 153 10.88 -2.20 20.57
C ARG A 153 10.27 -0.98 19.86
N ILE A 154 8.95 -0.92 19.76
CA ILE A 154 8.27 0.22 19.13
C ILE A 154 8.49 1.44 20.03
N GLY A 155 8.99 2.52 19.41
CA GLY A 155 9.25 3.80 20.04
C GLY A 155 8.40 4.93 19.42
N LEU A 156 8.37 6.07 20.12
CA LEU A 156 7.77 7.30 19.58
C LEU A 156 8.45 7.70 18.27
N GLY A 157 7.66 8.19 17.31
CA GLY A 157 8.13 8.59 15.98
C GLY A 157 8.48 7.42 15.04
N ASN A 158 8.34 6.17 15.47
CA ASN A 158 8.52 5.03 14.57
C ASN A 158 7.40 4.97 13.54
N LEU A 159 7.74 4.57 12.30
CA LEU A 159 6.78 4.31 11.24
C LEU A 159 6.37 2.84 11.25
N ILE A 160 5.06 2.63 11.31
CA ILE A 160 4.42 1.31 11.34
C ILE A 160 3.64 1.13 10.04
N LEU A 161 3.97 0.06 9.31
CA LEU A 161 3.20 -0.39 8.15
C LEU A 161 2.04 -1.27 8.62
N VAL A 162 0.82 -0.80 8.39
CA VAL A 162 -0.42 -1.52 8.71
C VAL A 162 -0.97 -2.15 7.43
N ASN A 163 -1.25 -3.45 7.48
CA ASN A 163 -1.83 -4.22 6.37
C ASN A 163 -1.08 -4.02 5.04
N LYS A 164 0.25 -3.88 5.12
CA LYS A 164 1.13 -3.70 3.96
C LYS A 164 0.77 -2.53 3.02
N SER A 165 -0.09 -1.59 3.45
CA SER A 165 -0.69 -0.59 2.57
C SER A 165 -0.69 0.82 3.14
N VAL A 166 -0.81 1.00 4.47
CA VAL A 166 -0.88 2.32 5.10
C VAL A 166 0.19 2.46 6.16
N VAL A 167 0.90 3.59 6.15
CA VAL A 167 1.94 3.90 7.13
C VAL A 167 1.39 4.87 8.17
N PHE A 168 1.60 4.54 9.45
CA PHE A 168 1.26 5.41 10.58
C PHE A 168 2.52 5.73 11.38
N GLU A 169 2.59 6.94 11.91
CA GLU A 169 3.63 7.35 12.86
C GLU A 169 3.13 7.18 14.29
N VAL A 170 3.96 6.60 15.15
CA VAL A 170 3.66 6.42 16.57
C VAL A 170 3.71 7.75 17.32
N GLN A 171 2.53 8.26 17.70
CA GLN A 171 2.40 9.49 18.47
C GLN A 171 2.47 9.29 19.99
N GLY A 172 2.29 8.06 20.49
CA GLY A 172 2.22 7.77 21.92
C GLY A 172 2.43 6.29 22.24
N ILE A 173 3.07 5.99 23.38
CA ILE A 173 3.23 4.63 23.91
C ILE A 173 2.85 4.63 25.38
N ARG A 174 2.02 3.65 25.77
CA ARG A 174 1.61 3.43 27.15
C ARG A 174 1.63 1.92 27.42
N TRP A 175 1.99 1.56 28.66
CA TRP A 175 2.10 0.17 29.09
C TRP A 175 1.06 -0.10 30.16
N TYR A 176 0.37 -1.24 30.02
CA TYR A 176 -0.67 -1.68 30.95
C TYR A 176 -0.40 -3.11 31.39
N PRO A 177 -0.67 -3.46 32.66
CA PRO A 177 -0.52 -4.83 33.13
C PRO A 177 -1.47 -5.80 32.40
N THR A 178 -2.69 -5.36 32.10
CA THR A 178 -3.70 -6.16 31.38
C THR A 178 -4.44 -5.35 30.33
N PHE A 179 -5.10 -6.05 29.39
CA PHE A 179 -6.04 -5.41 28.46
C PHE A 179 -7.25 -4.78 29.15
N ALA A 180 -7.64 -5.26 30.34
CA ALA A 180 -8.71 -4.65 31.11
C ALA A 180 -8.30 -3.24 31.55
N ASP A 181 -7.13 -3.12 32.17
CA ASP A 181 -6.58 -1.83 32.63
C ASP A 181 -6.42 -0.86 31.46
N MET A 182 -5.95 -1.37 30.31
CA MET A 182 -5.84 -0.58 29.08
C MET A 182 -7.20 -0.06 28.62
N LEU A 183 -8.23 -0.91 28.54
CA LEU A 183 -9.56 -0.53 28.05
C LEU A 183 -10.37 0.34 29.03
N GLU A 184 -10.05 0.28 30.32
CA GLU A 184 -10.64 1.14 31.35
C GLU A 184 -9.97 2.52 31.37
N THR A 185 -8.64 2.57 31.16
CA THR A 185 -7.88 3.82 31.14
C THR A 185 -8.01 4.55 29.81
N GLU A 186 -7.85 3.81 28.70
CA GLU A 186 -8.02 4.32 27.36
C GLU A 186 -9.50 4.26 26.99
N ASN A 187 -10.02 5.33 26.41
CA ASN A 187 -11.42 5.37 25.98
C ASN A 187 -11.70 4.22 25.00
N LEU A 188 -12.63 3.32 25.36
CA LEU A 188 -13.01 2.16 24.53
C LEU A 188 -13.34 2.56 23.09
N GLY A 189 -14.00 3.70 22.88
CA GLY A 189 -14.32 4.22 21.54
C GLY A 189 -13.09 4.63 20.72
N LYS A 190 -11.94 4.91 21.35
CA LYS A 190 -10.66 5.18 20.67
C LYS A 190 -9.87 3.91 20.35
N VAL A 191 -10.05 2.86 21.15
CA VAL A 191 -9.36 1.57 20.98
C VAL A 191 -10.15 0.65 20.05
N LEU A 192 -11.46 0.50 20.27
CA LEU A 192 -12.36 -0.37 19.50
C LEU A 192 -13.70 0.35 19.26
N PRO A 193 -13.74 1.33 18.33
CA PRO A 193 -14.96 2.03 18.00
C PRO A 193 -16.10 1.07 17.60
N GLY A 194 -17.30 1.29 18.17
CA GLY A 194 -18.48 0.47 17.92
C GLY A 194 -18.61 -0.80 18.79
N VAL A 195 -17.71 -1.00 19.75
CA VAL A 195 -17.83 -2.06 20.75
C VAL A 195 -18.38 -1.50 22.06
N ASP A 196 -19.47 -2.09 22.55
CA ASP A 196 -20.22 -1.54 23.69
C ASP A 196 -19.74 -2.03 25.07
N SER A 197 -18.85 -3.04 25.12
CA SER A 197 -18.42 -3.65 26.39
C SER A 197 -16.96 -4.12 26.38
N VAL A 198 -16.31 -4.01 27.54
CA VAL A 198 -14.92 -4.42 27.76
C VAL A 198 -14.72 -5.93 27.58
N GLU A 199 -15.73 -6.73 27.93
CA GLU A 199 -15.71 -8.19 27.77
C GLU A 199 -15.74 -8.61 26.31
N LYS A 200 -16.54 -7.92 25.48
CA LYS A 200 -16.54 -8.12 24.03
C LYS A 200 -15.21 -7.65 23.43
N ALA A 201 -14.72 -6.49 23.86
CA ALA A 201 -13.46 -5.91 23.42
C ALA A 201 -12.25 -6.85 23.62
N LYS A 202 -12.18 -7.54 24.76
CA LYS A 202 -11.14 -8.53 25.05
C LYS A 202 -11.05 -9.68 24.04
N LYS A 203 -12.11 -9.98 23.29
CA LYS A 203 -12.07 -11.04 22.27
C LYS A 203 -11.32 -10.61 21.00
N PHE A 204 -11.25 -9.30 20.75
CA PHE A 204 -10.56 -8.74 19.59
C PHE A 204 -9.08 -8.48 19.87
N LEU A 205 -8.72 -8.28 21.14
CA LEU A 205 -7.35 -8.09 21.59
C LEU A 205 -6.73 -9.45 21.95
N ARG A 206 -5.63 -9.81 21.28
CA ARG A 206 -4.82 -11.00 21.58
C ARG A 206 -3.43 -10.58 22.03
#